data_AF-R7FZM8-F1
#
_entry.id   AF-R7FZM8-F1
#
_cell.length_a   1.000
_cell.length_b   1.000
_cell.length_c   1.000
_cell.angle_alpha   90.00
_cell.angle_beta   90.00
_cell.angle_gamma   90.00
#
_symmetry.space_group_name_H-M   'P 1'
#
loop_
_entity.id
_entity.type
_entity.pdbx_description
1 polymer ?
#
loop_
_entity_poly.entity_id
_entity_poly.type
_entity_poly.pdbx_seq_one_letter_code
_entity_poly.pdbx_strand_id
1 'polypeptide(L)'
;MCGETKTVETDYSHSHSYGIKWHYDNNMHWHECTGCGSKQTPRAHTFGEAKIITPATHTSTGKAEYKCTVCGAAVEKEIAKITEHNFGEWSAFDGEKHVRSCECGEKEYASHTAGEWETVKEATYTSTGEKVRKCTVCGTVVSREEIPAKVKDTTKPVGTTTTNKTETTTTTTTSSTSAKQTETTKSTESKGCKSFVGVGASFTCVLAIGTALVLGKKKDD
;
A
#
# COMPACT_ATOMS: atom_id res chain seq x y z
N MET A 1 -78.17 37.59 21.32
CA MET A 1 -77.80 37.46 19.90
C MET A 1 -76.38 36.96 19.86
N CYS A 2 -76.16 35.75 19.35
CA CYS A 2 -74.85 35.11 19.29
C CYS A 2 -74.49 34.98 17.80
N GLY A 3 -73.54 35.78 17.34
CA GLY A 3 -73.09 35.72 15.94
C GLY A 3 -72.06 34.61 15.79
N GLU A 4 -72.46 33.49 15.17
CA GLU A 4 -71.51 32.46 14.77
C GLU A 4 -70.63 32.99 13.64
N THR A 5 -69.34 33.23 13.92
CA THR A 5 -68.34 33.52 12.90
C THR A 5 -68.04 32.23 12.15
N LYS A 6 -68.84 31.95 11.13
CA LYS A 6 -68.66 30.82 10.22
C LYS A 6 -67.38 31.02 9.42
N THR A 7 -66.29 30.38 9.85
CA THR A 7 -65.03 30.32 9.09
C THR A 7 -65.33 29.68 7.74
N VAL A 8 -65.33 30.47 6.68
CA VAL A 8 -65.48 29.96 5.32
C VAL A 8 -64.11 29.41 4.91
N GLU A 9 -63.93 28.10 5.03
CA GLU A 9 -62.81 27.42 4.39
C GLU A 9 -63.03 27.47 2.88
N THR A 10 -62.53 28.52 2.25
CA THR A 10 -62.44 28.62 0.80
C THR A 10 -61.34 27.66 0.34
N ASP A 11 -61.75 26.49 -0.17
CA ASP A 11 -60.87 25.59 -0.92
C ASP A 11 -60.42 26.28 -2.21
N TYR A 12 -59.36 27.10 -2.10
CA TYR A 12 -58.77 27.87 -3.18
C TYR A 12 -57.93 26.95 -4.06
N SER A 13 -58.62 26.13 -4.84
CA SER A 13 -58.05 25.27 -5.87
C SER A 13 -57.28 26.12 -6.89
N HIS A 14 -55.95 25.97 -6.89
CA HIS A 14 -55.04 26.59 -7.84
C HIS A 14 -54.01 25.57 -8.29
N SER A 15 -53.48 25.74 -9.50
CA SER A 15 -52.38 24.91 -10.00
C SER A 15 -51.10 25.22 -9.22
N HIS A 16 -50.51 24.19 -8.60
CA HIS A 16 -49.22 24.35 -7.93
C HIS A 16 -48.07 24.42 -8.94
N SER A 17 -47.21 25.43 -8.77
CA SER A 17 -45.95 25.57 -9.50
C SER A 17 -44.79 25.46 -8.50
N TYR A 18 -44.04 24.37 -8.58
CA TYR A 18 -42.97 24.07 -7.64
C TYR A 18 -41.64 24.66 -8.12
N GLY A 19 -40.92 25.32 -7.21
CA GLY A 19 -39.63 25.94 -7.52
C GLY A 19 -38.49 24.92 -7.67
N ILE A 20 -37.42 25.28 -8.40
CA ILE A 20 -36.25 24.41 -8.61
C ILE A 20 -35.38 24.20 -7.36
N LYS A 21 -35.60 24.99 -6.30
CA LYS A 21 -34.84 24.90 -5.04
C LYS A 21 -35.25 23.63 -4.29
N TRP A 22 -34.29 22.77 -3.98
CA TRP A 22 -34.51 21.64 -3.07
C TRP A 22 -34.63 22.09 -1.62
N HIS A 23 -35.62 21.53 -0.94
CA HIS A 23 -35.80 21.55 0.51
C HIS A 23 -35.61 20.12 1.01
N TYR A 24 -35.07 19.94 2.22
CA TYR A 24 -34.81 18.61 2.78
C TYR A 24 -34.74 18.62 4.29
N ASP A 25 -34.98 17.45 4.87
CA ASP A 25 -34.71 17.09 6.26
C ASP A 25 -33.83 15.83 6.33
N ASN A 26 -33.71 15.19 7.49
CA ASN A 26 -32.89 13.99 7.68
C ASN A 26 -33.36 12.77 6.86
N ASN A 27 -34.65 12.71 6.51
CA ASN A 27 -35.28 11.52 5.92
C ASN A 27 -35.66 11.75 4.46
N MET A 28 -36.09 12.96 4.09
CA MET A 28 -36.75 13.26 2.83
C MET A 28 -36.30 14.59 2.20
N HIS A 29 -36.63 14.77 0.92
CA HIS A 29 -36.50 16.02 0.18
C HIS A 29 -37.76 16.34 -0.64
N TRP A 30 -38.04 17.63 -0.83
CA TRP A 30 -39.19 18.15 -1.56
C TRP A 30 -38.89 19.50 -2.23
N HIS A 31 -39.81 19.97 -3.06
CA HIS A 31 -39.91 21.35 -3.54
C HIS A 31 -41.17 21.98 -2.93
N GLU A 32 -41.15 23.30 -2.79
CA GLU A 32 -42.29 24.08 -2.27
C GLU A 32 -42.93 24.89 -3.40
N CYS A 33 -44.26 25.03 -3.35
CA CYS A 33 -45.03 25.78 -4.32
C CYS A 33 -44.72 27.27 -4.16
N THR A 34 -44.28 27.91 -5.25
CA THR A 34 -43.83 29.31 -5.22
C THR A 34 -44.95 30.30 -4.88
N GLY A 35 -46.21 29.94 -5.12
CA GLY A 35 -47.37 30.80 -4.86
C GLY A 35 -47.98 30.68 -3.46
N CYS A 36 -47.84 29.54 -2.78
CA CYS A 36 -48.55 29.28 -1.51
C CYS A 36 -47.74 28.52 -0.45
N GLY A 37 -46.50 28.12 -0.73
CA GLY A 37 -45.66 27.37 0.20
C GLY A 37 -46.07 25.92 0.43
N SER A 38 -47.07 25.38 -0.27
CA SER A 38 -47.44 23.96 -0.16
C SER A 38 -46.26 23.07 -0.56
N LYS A 39 -46.02 22.01 0.21
CA LYS A 39 -44.96 21.04 -0.07
C LYS A 39 -45.45 20.06 -1.13
N GLN A 40 -44.67 19.80 -2.18
CA GLN A 40 -44.92 18.62 -3.01
C GLN A 40 -44.73 17.35 -2.17
N THR A 41 -45.28 16.21 -2.63
CA THR A 41 -45.04 14.90 -2.02
C THR A 41 -43.55 14.64 -1.79
N PRO A 42 -43.07 14.58 -0.54
CA PRO A 42 -41.65 14.40 -0.27
C PRO A 42 -41.17 13.02 -0.71
N ARG A 43 -39.88 12.90 -1.01
CA ARG A 43 -39.22 11.66 -1.44
C ARG A 43 -38.06 11.34 -0.51
N ALA A 44 -37.83 10.06 -0.22
CA ALA A 44 -36.69 9.63 0.55
C ALA A 44 -35.36 9.98 -0.16
N HIS A 45 -34.29 10.18 0.61
CA HIS A 45 -32.96 10.44 0.05
C HIS A 45 -32.40 9.23 -0.70
N THR A 46 -31.83 9.49 -1.88
CA THR A 46 -31.01 8.53 -2.63
C THR A 46 -29.55 8.90 -2.41
N PHE A 47 -28.94 8.31 -1.39
CA PHE A 47 -27.53 8.54 -1.06
C PHE A 47 -26.61 7.81 -2.06
N GLY A 48 -25.58 8.51 -2.54
CA GLY A 48 -24.50 7.94 -3.35
C GLY A 48 -23.47 7.17 -2.51
N GLU A 49 -22.31 6.94 -3.12
CA GLU A 49 -21.20 6.22 -2.49
C GLU A 49 -20.66 6.93 -1.24
N ALA A 50 -20.10 6.14 -0.33
CA ALA A 50 -19.50 6.61 0.91
C ALA A 50 -18.17 7.33 0.62
N LYS A 51 -18.07 8.60 1.01
CA LYS A 51 -16.81 9.33 1.05
C LYS A 51 -16.21 9.20 2.45
N ILE A 52 -15.11 8.47 2.60
CA ILE A 52 -14.38 8.40 3.86
C ILE A 52 -13.83 9.80 4.19
N ILE A 53 -14.28 10.40 5.29
CA ILE A 53 -13.81 11.70 5.79
C ILE A 53 -12.84 11.55 6.95
N THR A 54 -12.91 10.43 7.68
CA THR A 54 -11.92 10.04 8.68
C THR A 54 -11.80 8.52 8.64
N PRO A 55 -10.63 7.94 8.37
CA PRO A 55 -10.46 6.49 8.42
C PRO A 55 -10.63 5.99 9.86
N ALA A 56 -11.16 4.78 10.03
CA ALA A 56 -11.14 4.10 11.33
C ALA A 56 -9.72 3.61 11.64
N THR A 57 -9.36 3.61 12.92
CA THR A 57 -8.12 3.02 13.42
C THR A 57 -8.45 1.91 14.43
N HIS A 58 -7.43 1.23 14.95
CA HIS A 58 -7.64 0.24 16.03
C HIS A 58 -8.13 0.91 17.33
N THR A 59 -7.78 2.18 17.54
CA THR A 59 -8.13 2.98 18.73
C THR A 59 -9.39 3.82 18.56
N SER A 60 -9.72 4.27 17.34
CA SER A 60 -10.74 5.29 17.06
C SER A 60 -11.72 4.90 15.96
N THR A 61 -12.99 5.26 16.11
CA THR A 61 -13.99 5.12 15.05
C THR A 61 -13.69 6.06 13.90
N GLY A 62 -14.00 5.62 12.68
CA GLY A 62 -13.92 6.46 11.49
C GLY A 62 -15.25 7.16 11.20
N LYS A 63 -15.30 7.92 10.11
CA LYS A 63 -16.49 8.60 9.61
C LYS A 63 -16.54 8.55 8.08
N ALA A 64 -17.74 8.35 7.55
CA ALA A 64 -18.06 8.48 6.13
C ALA A 64 -19.20 9.48 5.90
N GLU A 65 -19.02 10.39 4.93
CA GLU A 65 -20.08 11.24 4.39
C GLU A 65 -20.83 10.48 3.28
N TYR A 66 -22.15 10.53 3.31
CA TYR A 66 -23.03 10.08 2.24
C TYR A 66 -23.81 11.28 1.70
N LYS A 67 -23.69 11.57 0.40
CA LYS A 67 -24.36 12.70 -0.23
C LYS A 67 -25.55 12.23 -1.07
N CYS A 68 -26.71 12.83 -0.88
CA CYS A 68 -27.90 12.60 -1.68
C CYS A 68 -27.65 13.12 -3.11
N THR A 69 -27.78 12.25 -4.10
CA THR A 69 -27.46 12.57 -5.51
C THR A 69 -28.47 13.53 -6.15
N VAL A 70 -29.64 13.71 -5.52
CA VAL A 70 -30.76 14.52 -6.02
C VAL A 70 -30.72 15.95 -5.44
N CYS A 71 -30.68 16.07 -4.11
CA CYS A 71 -30.81 17.36 -3.42
C CYS A 71 -29.51 17.88 -2.77
N GLY A 72 -28.41 17.10 -2.81
CA GLY A 72 -27.13 17.48 -2.23
C GLY A 72 -27.02 17.35 -0.70
N ALA A 73 -28.11 17.02 0.00
CA ALA A 73 -28.11 16.77 1.43
C ALA A 73 -27.05 15.73 1.82
N ALA A 74 -26.29 15.99 2.89
CA ALA A 74 -25.22 15.12 3.35
C ALA A 74 -25.52 14.57 4.74
N VAL A 75 -25.18 13.29 4.98
CA VAL A 75 -25.23 12.67 6.30
C VAL A 75 -23.89 12.01 6.62
N GLU A 76 -23.40 12.20 7.84
CA GLU A 76 -22.25 11.45 8.35
C GLU A 76 -22.73 10.15 9.00
N LYS A 77 -21.98 9.07 8.82
CA LYS A 77 -22.12 7.83 9.59
C LYS A 77 -20.77 7.43 10.16
N GLU A 78 -20.78 6.86 11.36
CA GLU A 78 -19.59 6.28 11.97
C GLU A 78 -19.17 4.99 11.26
N ILE A 79 -17.87 4.76 11.23
CA ILE A 79 -17.24 3.52 10.80
C ILE A 79 -16.69 2.86 12.07
N ALA A 80 -17.03 1.60 12.30
CA ALA A 80 -16.49 0.84 13.43
C ALA A 80 -14.96 0.83 13.41
N LYS A 81 -14.35 0.71 14.60
CA LYS A 81 -12.89 0.52 14.75
C LYS A 81 -12.46 -0.72 13.98
N ILE A 82 -11.28 -0.70 13.38
CA ILE A 82 -10.69 -1.92 12.83
C ILE A 82 -10.25 -2.82 13.99
N THR A 83 -10.33 -4.15 13.81
CA THR A 83 -9.82 -5.14 14.78
C THR A 83 -8.38 -5.55 14.51
N GLU A 84 -7.85 -5.20 13.33
CA GLU A 84 -6.47 -5.49 12.94
C GLU A 84 -5.55 -4.37 13.43
N HIS A 85 -4.34 -4.73 13.86
CA HIS A 85 -3.36 -3.76 14.35
C HIS A 85 -2.60 -3.13 13.19
N ASN A 86 -2.69 -1.81 13.05
CA ASN A 86 -1.80 -1.06 12.18
C ASN A 86 -0.47 -0.79 12.91
N PHE A 87 0.43 -1.77 12.90
CA PHE A 87 1.79 -1.62 13.44
C PHE A 87 2.66 -0.74 12.52
N GLY A 88 3.47 0.12 13.13
CA GLY A 88 4.49 0.91 12.42
C GLY A 88 5.67 0.07 11.92
N GLU A 89 6.69 0.75 11.37
CA GLU A 89 7.93 0.12 10.91
C GLU A 89 8.71 -0.54 12.06
N TRP A 90 9.43 -1.62 11.73
CA TRP A 90 10.34 -2.28 12.66
C TRP A 90 11.54 -1.39 12.99
N SER A 91 11.84 -1.25 14.28
CA SER A 91 12.95 -0.47 14.81
C SER A 91 13.82 -1.33 15.73
N ALA A 92 15.11 -1.01 15.88
CA ALA A 92 15.97 -1.72 16.84
C ALA A 92 15.50 -1.51 18.29
N PHE A 93 15.57 -2.55 19.13
CA PHE A 93 15.11 -2.51 20.52
C PHE A 93 16.25 -2.67 21.54
N ASP A 94 16.73 -3.90 21.73
CA ASP A 94 17.70 -4.30 22.77
C ASP A 94 19.06 -4.75 22.17
N GLY A 95 19.22 -4.65 20.86
CA GLY A 95 20.39 -5.14 20.12
C GLY A 95 20.26 -6.57 19.61
N GLU A 96 19.39 -7.40 20.19
CA GLU A 96 19.07 -8.77 19.72
C GLU A 96 17.77 -8.81 18.90
N LYS A 97 16.86 -7.89 19.17
CA LYS A 97 15.51 -7.83 18.61
C LYS A 97 15.18 -6.46 18.03
N HIS A 98 14.17 -6.52 17.17
CA HIS A 98 13.41 -5.40 16.66
C HIS A 98 12.12 -5.28 17.49
N VAL A 99 11.57 -4.07 17.55
CA VAL A 99 10.24 -3.78 18.06
C VAL A 99 9.44 -3.01 17.01
N ARG A 100 8.15 -3.29 16.91
CA ARG A 100 7.18 -2.39 16.26
C ARG A 100 5.99 -2.17 17.19
N SER A 101 5.36 -1.01 17.08
CA SER A 101 4.26 -0.60 17.97
C SER A 101 3.02 -0.22 17.18
N CYS A 102 1.84 -0.50 17.73
CA CYS A 102 0.56 0.01 17.27
C CYS A 102 0.15 1.21 18.14
N GLU A 103 -0.71 2.10 17.62
CA GLU A 103 -1.21 3.29 18.35
C GLU A 103 -1.91 2.94 19.68
N CYS A 104 -2.49 1.73 19.79
CA CYS A 104 -3.09 1.22 21.04
C CYS A 104 -2.07 0.85 22.13
N GLY A 105 -0.76 1.03 21.89
CA GLY A 105 0.32 0.73 22.82
C GLY A 105 0.85 -0.70 22.76
N GLU A 106 0.19 -1.58 22.01
CA GLU A 106 0.63 -2.96 21.75
C GLU A 106 1.93 -3.00 20.96
N LYS A 107 2.77 -4.00 21.24
CA LYS A 107 4.13 -4.14 20.70
C LYS A 107 4.40 -5.57 20.30
N GLU A 108 5.01 -5.72 19.14
CA GLU A 108 5.56 -6.99 18.68
C GLU A 108 7.08 -6.92 18.69
N TYR A 109 7.71 -8.08 18.88
CA TYR A 109 9.16 -8.23 18.86
C TYR A 109 9.58 -9.33 17.89
N ALA A 110 10.63 -9.09 17.12
CA ALA A 110 11.21 -10.08 16.21
C ALA A 110 12.73 -10.12 16.39
N SER A 111 13.31 -11.31 16.49
CA SER A 111 14.78 -11.46 16.44
C SER A 111 15.30 -11.09 15.05
N HIS A 112 16.59 -10.76 14.95
CA HIS A 112 17.20 -10.46 13.66
C HIS A 112 17.06 -11.61 12.65
N THR A 113 16.49 -11.31 11.48
CA THR A 113 16.57 -12.19 10.30
C THR A 113 17.90 -11.98 9.58
N ALA A 114 18.74 -13.01 9.53
CA ALA A 114 20.04 -12.95 8.87
C ALA A 114 19.90 -13.00 7.34
N GLY A 115 20.51 -12.04 6.65
CA GLY A 115 20.57 -11.99 5.19
C GLY A 115 21.66 -12.88 4.59
N GLU A 116 22.03 -12.58 3.34
CA GLU A 116 23.09 -13.30 2.62
C GLU A 116 24.48 -13.09 3.24
N TRP A 117 25.42 -13.97 2.88
CA TRP A 117 26.82 -13.85 3.28
C TRP A 117 27.53 -12.79 2.41
N GLU A 118 28.16 -11.82 3.08
CA GLU A 118 28.98 -10.78 2.46
C GLU A 118 30.44 -10.99 2.90
N THR A 119 31.37 -11.14 1.96
CA THR A 119 32.81 -11.16 2.26
C THR A 119 33.26 -9.74 2.60
N VAL A 120 33.67 -9.51 3.85
CA VAL A 120 34.20 -8.21 4.33
C VAL A 120 35.73 -8.17 4.33
N LYS A 121 36.38 -9.33 4.22
CA LYS A 121 37.83 -9.47 4.08
C LYS A 121 38.14 -10.67 3.20
N GLU A 122 38.79 -10.44 2.06
CA GLU A 122 39.23 -11.52 1.19
C GLU A 122 40.30 -12.40 1.84
N ALA A 123 40.21 -13.72 1.63
CA ALA A 123 41.25 -14.66 2.06
C ALA A 123 42.47 -14.60 1.12
N THR A 124 43.67 -14.69 1.70
CA THR A 124 44.94 -14.68 0.96
C THR A 124 45.69 -15.99 1.20
N TYR A 125 46.85 -16.18 0.55
CA TYR A 125 47.70 -17.35 0.78
C TYR A 125 48.39 -17.38 2.15
N THR A 126 48.34 -16.28 2.91
CA THR A 126 49.05 -16.11 4.19
C THR A 126 48.15 -15.62 5.32
N SER A 127 46.85 -15.44 5.07
CA SER A 127 45.91 -14.88 6.04
C SER A 127 44.48 -15.32 5.74
N THR A 128 43.72 -15.61 6.79
CA THR A 128 42.28 -15.86 6.71
C THR A 128 41.53 -14.62 6.24
N GLY A 129 40.48 -14.86 5.46
CA GLY A 129 39.45 -13.88 5.13
C GLY A 129 38.31 -13.93 6.16
N GLU A 130 37.26 -13.19 5.90
CA GLU A 130 36.11 -13.06 6.78
C GLU A 130 34.85 -12.69 6.01
N LYS A 131 33.74 -13.34 6.36
CA LYS A 131 32.40 -13.03 5.85
C LYS A 131 31.43 -12.79 7.00
N VAL A 132 30.41 -11.98 6.75
CA VAL A 132 29.34 -11.65 7.72
C VAL A 132 27.97 -11.86 7.11
N ARG A 133 26.96 -12.03 7.97
CA ARG A 133 25.55 -11.79 7.60
C ARG A 133 25.06 -10.55 8.33
N LYS A 134 24.34 -9.69 7.61
CA LYS A 134 23.67 -8.50 8.16
C LYS A 134 22.18 -8.79 8.33
N CYS A 135 21.55 -8.15 9.32
CA CYS A 135 20.10 -8.23 9.47
C CYS A 135 19.42 -7.57 8.27
N THR A 136 18.44 -8.25 7.67
CA THR A 136 17.69 -7.72 6.51
C THR A 136 16.85 -6.48 6.82
N VAL A 137 16.59 -6.19 8.11
CA VAL A 137 15.75 -5.06 8.56
C VAL A 137 16.59 -3.85 8.98
N CYS A 138 17.65 -4.03 9.79
CA CYS A 138 18.45 -2.91 10.33
C CYS A 138 19.94 -2.90 9.92
N GLY A 139 20.41 -3.89 9.17
CA GLY A 139 21.82 -3.97 8.73
C GLY A 139 22.85 -4.39 9.78
N THR A 140 22.46 -4.57 11.06
CA THR A 140 23.35 -5.06 12.14
C THR A 140 23.99 -6.40 11.75
N VAL A 141 25.29 -6.58 12.01
CA VAL A 141 25.96 -7.86 11.78
C VAL A 141 25.50 -8.90 12.82
N VAL A 142 24.93 -10.01 12.34
CA VAL A 142 24.28 -11.05 13.16
C VAL A 142 24.94 -12.41 13.04
N SER A 143 25.88 -12.57 12.10
CA SER A 143 26.75 -13.74 12.00
C SER A 143 28.08 -13.33 11.40
N ARG A 144 29.15 -14.02 11.78
CA ARG A 144 30.53 -13.76 11.36
C ARG A 144 31.26 -15.09 11.29
N GLU A 145 31.90 -15.38 10.17
CA GLU A 145 32.63 -16.61 9.92
C GLU A 145 33.97 -16.29 9.25
N GLU A 146 35.04 -16.96 9.68
CA GLU A 146 36.33 -16.90 9.02
C GLU A 146 36.32 -17.67 7.69
N ILE A 147 37.03 -17.14 6.70
CA ILE A 147 37.28 -17.82 5.43
C ILE A 147 38.71 -18.37 5.50
N PRO A 148 38.93 -19.69 5.33
CA PRO A 148 40.27 -20.28 5.34
C PRO A 148 41.23 -19.60 4.35
N ALA A 149 42.50 -19.51 4.71
CA ALA A 149 43.54 -19.03 3.82
C ALA A 149 43.60 -19.90 2.54
N LYS A 150 43.89 -19.27 1.39
CA LYS A 150 44.00 -19.98 0.11
C LYS A 150 45.22 -20.91 0.17
N VAL A 151 45.03 -22.19 -0.10
CA VAL A 151 46.17 -23.12 -0.24
C VAL A 151 46.84 -22.89 -1.60
N LYS A 152 48.18 -22.89 -1.62
CA LYS A 152 48.92 -23.06 -2.88
C LYS A 152 48.91 -24.54 -3.19
N ASP A 153 48.32 -24.94 -4.30
CA ASP A 153 48.37 -26.33 -4.75
C ASP A 153 49.81 -26.66 -5.18
N THR A 154 50.57 -27.27 -4.27
CA THR A 154 51.91 -27.79 -4.51
C THR A 154 51.89 -29.29 -4.81
N THR A 155 50.70 -29.88 -5.03
CA THR A 155 50.50 -31.31 -5.26
C THR A 155 50.70 -31.69 -6.73
N LYS A 156 51.89 -31.41 -7.27
CA LYS A 156 52.43 -32.16 -8.41
C LYS A 156 53.60 -33.03 -7.95
N PRO A 157 53.48 -34.37 -7.92
CA PRO A 157 54.56 -35.25 -7.49
C PRO A 157 55.74 -35.26 -8.48
N VAL A 158 56.91 -35.63 -7.94
CA VAL A 158 58.20 -35.74 -8.64
C VAL A 158 58.42 -37.19 -9.11
N GLY A 159 58.93 -37.35 -10.35
CA GLY A 159 59.17 -38.66 -11.02
C GLY A 159 57.95 -39.16 -11.82
N THR A 160 58.06 -39.79 -13.00
CA THR A 160 59.24 -40.36 -13.70
C THR A 160 59.03 -40.31 -15.24
N THR A 161 60.11 -40.42 -16.02
CA THR A 161 60.24 -40.30 -17.49
C THR A 161 59.39 -41.28 -18.32
N THR A 162 58.90 -40.89 -19.52
CA THR A 162 59.12 -41.57 -20.84
C THR A 162 58.16 -41.11 -21.99
N THR A 163 58.76 -40.61 -23.10
CA THR A 163 58.34 -40.67 -24.53
C THR A 163 57.32 -39.68 -25.18
N ASN A 164 57.90 -38.89 -26.11
CA ASN A 164 57.44 -38.34 -27.40
C ASN A 164 56.24 -37.37 -27.58
N LYS A 165 56.63 -36.08 -27.75
CA LYS A 165 56.69 -35.33 -29.04
C LYS A 165 55.39 -34.94 -29.78
N THR A 166 55.32 -33.64 -30.12
CA THR A 166 54.47 -32.96 -31.15
C THR A 166 52.97 -32.87 -30.79
N GLU A 167 52.24 -31.77 -31.03
CA GLU A 167 52.48 -30.53 -31.80
C GLU A 167 52.25 -29.27 -30.91
N THR A 168 52.95 -28.13 -31.05
CA THR A 168 52.85 -27.10 -32.12
C THR A 168 51.39 -26.64 -32.27
N THR A 169 50.98 -25.38 -32.06
CA THR A 169 51.63 -24.08 -32.34
C THR A 169 51.14 -23.08 -31.25
N THR A 170 51.92 -22.20 -30.61
CA THR A 170 52.51 -20.93 -31.14
C THR A 170 51.47 -20.11 -31.92
N THR A 171 51.33 -18.77 -31.88
CA THR A 171 52.13 -17.61 -31.42
C THR A 171 51.09 -16.44 -31.30
N THR A 172 51.28 -15.23 -30.75
CA THR A 172 52.48 -14.43 -30.48
C THR A 172 52.22 -13.45 -29.33
N THR A 173 53.24 -13.28 -28.49
CA THR A 173 53.72 -12.04 -27.86
C THR A 173 53.39 -10.77 -28.71
N THR A 174 53.29 -9.55 -28.16
CA THR A 174 54.48 -8.72 -27.85
C THR A 174 54.10 -7.50 -27.01
N SER A 175 55.06 -7.10 -26.17
CA SER A 175 55.06 -6.04 -25.16
C SER A 175 55.04 -4.59 -25.71
N SER A 176 55.12 -3.63 -24.76
CA SER A 176 55.54 -2.21 -24.88
C SER A 176 54.43 -1.17 -25.17
N THR A 177 54.51 0.11 -24.78
CA THR A 177 55.23 0.83 -23.68
C THR A 177 54.70 2.28 -23.58
N SER A 178 54.39 2.76 -22.36
CA SER A 178 54.39 4.18 -21.90
C SER A 178 53.39 5.23 -22.47
N ALA A 179 53.36 6.37 -21.75
CA ALA A 179 52.93 7.73 -22.11
C ALA A 179 51.43 8.13 -22.08
N LYS A 180 50.95 8.41 -20.86
CA LYS A 180 50.34 9.69 -20.44
C LYS A 180 49.97 10.72 -21.54
N GLN A 181 48.69 11.06 -21.66
CA GLN A 181 48.27 12.48 -21.63
C GLN A 181 46.80 12.66 -21.20
N THR A 182 46.52 13.86 -20.67
CA THR A 182 45.23 14.28 -20.10
C THR A 182 44.65 15.38 -20.98
N GLU A 183 43.36 15.34 -21.32
CA GLU A 183 42.48 16.55 -21.30
C GLU A 183 40.98 16.25 -21.56
N THR A 184 40.19 16.52 -20.52
CA THR A 184 38.95 17.32 -20.46
C THR A 184 37.93 17.37 -21.63
N THR A 185 36.66 17.20 -21.21
CA THR A 185 35.42 17.98 -21.56
C THR A 185 34.30 17.39 -22.45
N LYS A 186 33.10 17.43 -21.84
CA LYS A 186 31.76 17.73 -22.41
C LYS A 186 30.96 16.67 -23.20
N SER A 187 29.98 16.12 -22.48
CA SER A 187 28.56 15.91 -22.86
C SER A 187 28.11 16.09 -24.32
N THR A 188 27.40 15.08 -24.83
CA THR A 188 26.06 15.32 -25.40
C THR A 188 25.11 14.12 -25.26
N GLU A 189 23.83 14.45 -25.14
CA GLU A 189 22.65 13.58 -25.10
C GLU A 189 22.38 12.92 -26.46
N SER A 190 21.93 11.65 -26.49
CA SER A 190 21.24 11.11 -27.68
C SER A 190 20.19 10.05 -27.30
N LYS A 191 19.12 9.98 -28.10
CA LYS A 191 17.86 9.27 -27.79
C LYS A 191 17.77 7.94 -28.54
N GLY A 192 17.27 6.91 -27.86
CA GLY A 192 16.91 5.59 -28.40
C GLY A 192 16.67 4.62 -27.23
N CYS A 193 15.75 3.67 -27.27
CA CYS A 193 14.93 3.16 -28.38
C CYS A 193 13.49 2.88 -27.91
N LYS A 194 12.52 2.91 -28.82
CA LYS A 194 11.13 2.47 -28.56
C LYS A 194 11.03 0.96 -28.80
N SER A 195 10.49 0.21 -27.84
CA SER A 195 9.93 -1.12 -28.08
C SER A 195 8.56 -1.24 -27.43
N PHE A 196 7.68 -1.94 -28.13
CA PHE A 196 6.23 -2.03 -27.92
C PHE A 196 5.86 -3.50 -27.80
N VAL A 197 5.16 -3.90 -26.72
CA VAL A 197 4.20 -5.02 -26.72
C VAL A 197 3.17 -4.81 -25.58
N GLY A 198 1.90 -5.16 -25.81
CA GLY A 198 0.92 -5.42 -24.74
C GLY A 198 1.23 -6.71 -23.97
N VAL A 199 0.38 -7.22 -23.08
CA VAL A 199 -1.09 -7.18 -23.03
C VAL A 199 -1.57 -7.14 -21.57
N GLY A 200 -2.62 -6.36 -21.29
CA GLY A 200 -3.25 -6.33 -19.96
C GLY A 200 -4.29 -7.44 -19.78
N ALA A 201 -4.23 -8.15 -18.64
CA ALA A 201 -5.25 -9.11 -18.22
C ALA A 201 -6.11 -8.50 -17.10
N SER A 202 -7.38 -8.24 -17.40
CA SER A 202 -8.33 -7.61 -16.46
C SER A 202 -8.89 -8.64 -15.47
N PHE A 203 -8.49 -8.57 -14.20
CA PHE A 203 -9.10 -9.36 -13.13
C PHE A 203 -10.38 -8.69 -12.61
N THR A 204 -11.53 -9.15 -13.11
CA THR A 204 -12.85 -8.78 -12.56
C THR A 204 -13.11 -9.56 -11.27
N CYS A 205 -12.93 -8.93 -10.11
CA CYS A 205 -13.26 -9.53 -8.81
C CYS A 205 -14.78 -9.45 -8.58
N VAL A 206 -15.48 -10.58 -8.62
CA VAL A 206 -16.92 -10.68 -8.33
C VAL A 206 -17.10 -10.95 -6.84
N LEU A 207 -17.51 -9.94 -6.07
CA LEU A 207 -17.88 -10.09 -4.67
C LEU A 207 -19.34 -10.55 -4.55
N ALA A 208 -19.53 -11.81 -4.15
CA ALA A 208 -20.84 -12.33 -3.79
C ALA A 208 -21.25 -11.86 -2.38
N ILE A 209 -22.29 -11.04 -2.28
CA ILE A 209 -22.84 -10.60 -0.99
C ILE A 209 -23.84 -11.65 -0.50
N GLY A 210 -23.40 -12.51 0.40
CA GLY A 210 -24.28 -13.47 1.09
C GLY A 210 -25.16 -12.77 2.12
N THR A 211 -26.48 -12.74 1.88
CA THR A 211 -27.47 -12.15 2.78
C THR A 211 -27.66 -12.99 4.05
N ALA A 212 -27.37 -12.43 5.23
CA ALA A 212 -27.68 -13.05 6.51
C ALA A 212 -29.17 -12.85 6.87
N LEU A 213 -29.88 -13.97 7.08
CA LEU A 213 -31.31 -14.02 7.35
C LEU A 213 -31.55 -14.01 8.87
N VAL A 214 -32.00 -12.88 9.43
CA VAL A 214 -32.30 -12.75 10.87
C VAL A 214 -33.71 -13.27 11.14
N LEU A 215 -33.80 -14.47 11.74
CA LEU A 215 -35.04 -15.02 12.27
C LEU A 215 -35.24 -14.61 13.73
N GLY A 216 -36.07 -13.59 13.97
CA GLY A 216 -36.56 -13.26 15.30
C GLY A 216 -37.84 -14.03 15.66
N LYS A 217 -37.81 -14.81 16.74
CA LYS A 217 -38.99 -15.24 17.51
C LYS A 217 -38.66 -15.04 18.99
N LYS A 218 -39.27 -14.02 19.59
CA LYS A 218 -40.35 -14.13 20.59
C LYS A 218 -39.96 -14.96 21.82
N LYS A 219 -39.80 -14.26 22.94
CA LYS A 219 -40.12 -14.79 24.27
C LYS A 219 -41.61 -14.56 24.49
N ASP A 220 -42.26 -15.54 25.09
CA ASP A 220 -43.62 -15.44 25.58
C ASP A 220 -43.58 -15.11 27.08
N ASP A 221 -44.44 -14.17 27.50
CA ASP A 221 -44.92 -13.93 28.87
C ASP A 221 -46.46 -14.03 28.82
#